data_AF-A0A349ZYU9-F1
#
_entry.id   AF-A0A349ZYU9-F1
#
_cell.length_a   1.000
_cell.length_b   1.000
_cell.length_c   1.000
_cell.angle_alpha   90.00
_cell.angle_beta   90.00
_cell.angle_gamma   90.00
#
_symmetry.space_group_name_H-M   'P 1'
#
loop_
_entity.id
_entity.type
_entity.pdbx_description
1 polymer ?
#
loop_
_entity_poly.entity_id
_entity_poly.type
_entity_poly.pdbx_seq_one_letter_code
_entity_poly.pdbx_strand_id
1 'polypeptide(L)' 'MIWTGRYDGDDVLHHRLFQRVITGADYKDLKSNDFVLHGFAVDEGVRRNKGRVGAAEAPEI' A
#
# COMPACT_ATOMS: atom_id res chain seq x y z
N MET A 1 3.33 8.10 -10.07
CA MET A 1 3.82 7.27 -8.95
C MET A 1 2.88 7.54 -7.79
N ILE A 2 2.22 6.51 -7.25
CA ILE A 2 1.16 6.66 -6.22
C ILE A 2 1.79 7.06 -4.87
N TRP A 3 3.04 6.66 -4.66
CA TRP A 3 3.85 7.04 -3.50
C TRP A 3 4.54 8.37 -3.73
N THR A 4 4.20 9.37 -2.92
CA THR A 4 4.80 10.70 -2.96
C THR A 4 5.02 11.24 -1.55
N GLY A 5 5.87 12.26 -1.42
CA GLY A 5 6.17 12.89 -0.14
C GLY A 5 7.37 13.81 -0.23
N ARG A 6 7.93 14.16 0.93
CA ARG A 6 9.11 15.02 1.04
C ARG A 6 10.31 14.42 0.31
N TYR A 7 10.98 15.23 -0.50
CA TYR A 7 12.19 14.86 -1.23
C TYR A 7 13.41 15.53 -0.60
N ASP A 8 14.41 14.74 -0.21
CA ASP A 8 15.59 15.21 0.54
C ASP A 8 16.89 15.24 -0.32
N GLY A 9 16.83 14.91 -1.61
CA GLY A 9 17.94 14.96 -2.57
C GLY A 9 18.09 13.69 -3.42
N ASP A 10 19.08 13.69 -4.33
CA ASP A 10 19.27 12.63 -5.34
C ASP A 10 20.09 11.42 -4.85
N ASP A 11 20.88 11.56 -3.78
CA ASP A 11 21.65 10.45 -3.25
C ASP A 11 20.71 9.38 -2.68
N VAL A 12 21.02 8.11 -2.94
CA VAL A 12 20.25 6.97 -2.43
C VAL A 12 20.12 6.95 -0.91
N LEU A 13 21.10 7.53 -0.19
CA LEU A 13 21.07 7.67 1.26
C LEU A 13 20.06 8.73 1.75
N HIS A 14 19.62 9.64 0.87
CA HIS A 14 18.56 10.62 1.17
C HIS A 14 17.16 10.07 0.90
N HIS A 15 17.04 8.93 0.22
CA HIS A 15 15.75 8.37 -0.16
C HIS A 15 14.98 7.83 1.05
N ARG A 16 13.71 8.24 1.15
CA ARG A 16 12.74 7.69 2.10
C ARG A 16 12.11 6.41 1.55
N LEU A 17 11.51 5.60 2.43
CA LEU A 17 10.91 4.31 2.07
C LEU A 17 9.99 4.40 0.85
N PHE A 18 9.08 5.38 0.82
CA PHE A 18 8.11 5.56 -0.26
C PHE A 18 8.74 5.85 -1.64
N GLN A 19 10.00 6.31 -1.69
CA GLN A 19 10.73 6.52 -2.95
C GLN A 19 11.40 5.24 -3.46
N ARG A 20 11.39 4.17 -2.66
CA ARG A 20 11.99 2.86 -2.98
C ARG A 20 10.97 1.74 -3.09
N VAL A 21 9.68 2.03 -2.90
CA VAL A 21 8.59 1.08 -3.15
C VAL A 21 8.42 0.89 -4.66
N ILE A 22 8.27 -0.36 -5.08
CA ILE A 22 7.98 -0.73 -6.46
C ILE A 22 6.54 -1.24 -6.52
N THR A 23 5.79 -0.80 -7.53
CA THR A 23 4.43 -1.30 -7.77
C THR A 23 4.49 -2.63 -8.51
N GLY A 24 3.97 -3.69 -7.90
CA GLY A 24 3.77 -5.00 -8.52
C GLY A 24 2.28 -5.29 -8.70
N ALA A 25 1.93 -6.09 -9.72
CA ALA A 25 0.53 -6.44 -10.03
C ALA A 25 0.18 -7.91 -9.73
N ASP A 26 1.17 -8.80 -9.64
CA ASP A 26 0.96 -10.23 -9.36
C ASP A 26 1.92 -10.70 -8.26
N TYR A 27 1.39 -11.47 -7.31
CA TYR A 27 2.15 -12.09 -6.22
C TYR A 27 3.14 -13.15 -6.72
N LYS A 28 3.00 -13.64 -7.95
CA LYS A 28 3.93 -14.61 -8.55
C LYS A 28 5.33 -14.06 -8.79
N ASP A 29 5.47 -12.73 -8.88
CA ASP A 29 6.77 -12.09 -9.12
C ASP A 29 7.61 -11.93 -7.83
N LEU A 30 7.03 -12.28 -6.67
CA LEU A 30 7.70 -12.16 -5.39
C LEU A 30 8.83 -13.18 -5.23
N LYS A 31 9.92 -12.72 -4.62
CA LYS A 31 11.06 -13.52 -4.21
C LYS A 31 11.03 -13.76 -2.70
N SER A 32 11.82 -14.73 -2.27
CA SER A 32 12.02 -14.97 -0.84
C SER A 32 12.55 -13.69 -0.16
N ASN A 33 11.98 -13.35 0.99
CA ASN A 33 12.24 -12.13 1.77
C ASN A 33 11.74 -10.80 1.19
N ASP A 34 10.89 -10.81 0.16
CA ASP A 34 10.16 -9.62 -0.24
C ASP A 34 9.04 -9.30 0.77
N PHE A 35 8.76 -8.00 0.93
CA PHE A 35 7.63 -7.51 1.73
C PHE A 35 6.63 -6.82 0.80
N VAL A 36 5.33 -7.03 1.07
CA VAL A 36 4.25 -6.45 0.27
C VAL A 36 3.28 -5.68 1.14
N LEU A 37 2.87 -4.52 0.62
CA LEU A 37 1.75 -3.73 1.12
C LEU A 37 0.56 -3.99 0.18
N HIS A 38 -0.53 -4.53 0.71
CA HIS A 38 -1.74 -4.84 -0.05
C HIS A 38 -2.97 -4.21 0.60
N GLY A 39 -3.71 -3.40 -0.15
CA GLY A 39 -4.96 -2.82 0.28
C GLY A 39 -6.13 -3.79 0.10
N PHE A 40 -6.97 -3.93 1.12
CA PHE A 40 -8.20 -4.73 1.05
C PHE A 40 -9.42 -3.85 1.31
N ALA A 41 -9.93 -3.23 0.24
CA ALA A 41 -11.03 -2.27 0.28
C ALA A 41 -12.41 -2.96 0.33
N VAL A 42 -12.78 -3.53 1.48
CA VAL A 42 -14.04 -4.29 1.64
C VAL A 42 -14.77 -3.95 2.93
N ASP A 43 -16.06 -3.61 2.80
CA ASP A 43 -16.97 -3.31 3.91
C ASP A 43 -17.98 -4.43 4.22
N GLU A 44 -18.02 -5.48 3.39
CA GLU A 44 -19.08 -6.48 3.45
C GLU A 44 -19.14 -7.20 4.82
N GLY A 45 -17.98 -7.49 5.42
CA GLY A 45 -17.91 -8.05 6.77
C GLY A 45 -18.46 -7.09 7.84
N VAL A 46 -18.13 -5.80 7.74
CA VAL A 46 -18.61 -4.75 8.65
C VAL A 46 -20.14 -4.64 8.55
N ARG A 47 -20.67 -4.58 7.32
CA ARG A 47 -22.11 -4.51 7.03
C ARG A 47 -22.86 -5.72 7.58
N ARG A 48 -22.36 -6.94 7.36
CA ARG A 48 -22.99 -8.19 7.88
C ARG A 48 -23.07 -8.22 9.40
N ASN A 49 -22.06 -7.67 10.06
CA ASN A 49 -21.99 -7.60 11.51
C ASN A 49 -22.72 -6.38 12.09
N LYS A 50 -23.51 -5.66 11.27
CA LYS A 50 -24.27 -4.46 11.68
C LYS A 50 -23.39 -3.34 12.25
N GLY A 51 -22.13 -3.29 11.81
CA GLY A 51 -21.20 -2.22 12.13
C GLY A 51 -21.44 -0.97 11.27
N ARG A 52 -20.66 0.09 11.54
CA ARG A 52 -20.64 1.30 10.70
C ARG A 52 -19.67 1.10 9.53
N VAL A 53 -20.20 1.10 8.31
CA VAL A 53 -19.44 0.97 7.06
C VAL A 53 -18.49 2.16 6.83
N GLY A 54 -17.50 1.98 5.94
CA GLY A 54 -16.47 2.96 5.61
C GLY A 54 -15.03 2.41 5.69
N ALA A 55 -14.84 1.16 6.13
CA ALA A 55 -13.53 0.53 6.16
C ALA A 55 -12.97 0.28 4.75
N ALA A 56 -13.85 0.10 3.75
CA ALA A 56 -13.44 -0.04 2.37
C ALA A 56 -12.78 1.22 1.80
N GLU A 57 -13.07 2.39 2.37
CA GLU A 57 -12.53 3.69 1.91
C GLU A 57 -11.12 3.95 2.48
N ALA A 58 -10.66 3.18 3.46
CA ALA A 58 -9.37 3.42 4.10
C ALA A 58 -8.17 3.12 3.17
N PRO A 59 -8.17 2.02 2.39
CA PRO A 59 -7.25 1.90 1.26
C PRO A 59 -7.68 2.87 0.14
N GLU A 60 -6.84 3.87 -0.15
CA GLU A 60 -6.98 4.74 -1.32
C GLU A 60 -6.40 4.02 -2.55
N ILE A 61 -7.20 3.13 -3.15
CA ILE A 61 -6.85 2.31 -4.33
C ILE A 61 -7.48 2.81 -5.63
#